data_AF-A0A9W9S5U7-F1
#
_entry.id   AF-A0A9W9S5U7-F1
#
_cell.length_a   1.000
_cell.length_b   1.000
_cell.length_c   1.000
_cell.angle_alpha   90.00
_cell.angle_beta   90.00
_cell.angle_gamma   90.00
#
_symmetry.space_group_name_H-M   'P 1'
#
loop_
_entity.id
_entity.type
_entity.pdbx_description
1 polymer ?
#
loop_
_entity_poly.entity_id
_entity_poly.type
_entity_poly.pdbx_seq_one_letter_code
_entity_poly.pdbx_strand_id
1 'polypeptide(L)'
;MRSTIARSWASFETLSDDDPTTSPFNGIASSIIQDEYVRCRNIAPRSSATSNNFRLTTATAKGTASFGKRHNKTHTLCRRCGKRSFHIQKSTCANCGYPAAKTRKFNWGEKAKRRKTTGSGRMRSLRDVHRRFLNGFQTGTPKGARGPVTN
;
A
#
# COMPACT_ATOMS: atom_id res chain seq x y z
N MET A 1 41.58 -4.31 -30.85
CA MET A 1 40.12 -4.42 -31.08
C MET A 1 39.39 -3.57 -30.04
N ARG A 2 39.17 -2.30 -30.34
CA ARG A 2 38.33 -1.38 -29.56
C ARG A 2 37.42 -0.70 -30.57
N SER A 3 36.15 -1.07 -30.58
CA SER A 3 35.16 -0.51 -31.50
C SER A 3 34.61 0.79 -30.95
N THR A 4 35.00 1.90 -31.56
CA THR A 4 34.41 3.22 -31.36
C THR A 4 33.18 3.32 -32.27
N ILE A 5 31.97 3.27 -31.70
CA ILE A 5 30.76 3.60 -32.45
C ILE A 5 30.38 5.04 -32.09
N ALA A 6 30.75 5.95 -32.98
CA ALA A 6 30.26 7.32 -32.99
C ALA A 6 28.76 7.29 -33.32
N ARG A 7 27.93 7.86 -32.45
CA ARG A 7 26.54 8.18 -32.79
C ARG A 7 26.51 9.60 -33.31
N SER A 8 26.26 9.72 -34.61
CA SER A 8 25.97 10.98 -35.28
C SER A 8 24.71 11.60 -34.67
N TRP A 9 24.80 12.90 -34.39
CA TRP A 9 23.66 13.73 -34.06
C TRP A 9 22.92 14.04 -35.36
N ALA A 10 21.69 13.54 -35.50
CA ALA A 10 20.80 13.98 -36.57
C ALA A 10 20.10 15.26 -36.09
N SER A 11 20.45 16.38 -36.73
CA SER A 11 19.63 17.58 -36.75
C SER A 11 18.32 17.30 -37.48
N PHE A 12 17.20 17.69 -36.89
CA PHE A 12 15.94 17.87 -37.60
C PHE A 12 15.29 19.15 -37.08
N GLU A 13 15.50 20.24 -37.82
CA GLU A 13 14.75 21.47 -37.66
C GLU A 13 13.45 21.39 -38.46
N THR A 14 12.35 21.54 -37.70
CA THR A 14 11.12 22.29 -38.01
C THR A 14 10.33 21.94 -39.27
N LEU A 15 9.24 21.19 -39.08
CA LEU A 15 7.99 21.46 -39.79
C LEU A 15 7.01 22.06 -38.78
N SER A 16 6.67 23.32 -39.02
CA SER A 16 5.60 24.07 -38.36
C SER A 16 4.26 23.69 -38.98
N ASP A 17 3.39 23.09 -38.19
CA ASP A 17 1.95 23.03 -38.43
C ASP A 17 1.25 23.42 -37.12
N ASP A 18 0.57 24.55 -37.16
CA ASP A 18 -0.35 25.05 -36.14
C ASP A 18 -1.56 24.11 -36.01
N ASP A 19 -1.82 23.58 -34.82
CA ASP A 19 -3.13 23.02 -34.48
C ASP A 19 -3.51 23.37 -33.01
N PRO A 20 -4.56 24.19 -32.78
CA PRO A 20 -4.87 24.73 -31.46
C PRO A 20 -5.64 23.72 -30.59
N THR A 21 -4.94 23.11 -29.63
CA THR A 21 -5.60 22.34 -28.57
C THR A 21 -5.77 23.17 -27.30
N THR A 22 -6.86 22.88 -26.59
CA THR A 22 -7.12 23.14 -25.17
C THR A 22 -8.03 24.34 -24.89
N SER A 23 -9.33 24.10 -25.05
CA SER A 23 -10.37 24.82 -24.34
C SER A 23 -10.26 24.55 -22.82
N PRO A 24 -10.18 25.58 -21.96
CA PRO A 24 -10.33 25.39 -20.53
C PRO A 24 -11.82 25.41 -20.21
N PHE A 25 -12.42 24.24 -19.96
CA PHE A 25 -13.76 24.19 -19.39
C PHE A 25 -13.75 24.71 -17.95
N ASN A 26 -14.36 25.88 -17.82
CA ASN A 26 -14.92 26.55 -16.65
C ASN A 26 -15.02 25.71 -15.37
N GLY A 27 -14.44 26.25 -14.30
CA GLY A 27 -14.69 25.79 -12.94
C GLY A 27 -16.04 26.26 -12.39
N ILE A 28 -16.62 25.43 -11.53
CA ILE A 28 -17.11 25.80 -10.19
C ILE A 28 -16.91 24.55 -9.32
N ALA A 29 -15.79 24.47 -8.60
CA ALA A 29 -15.64 23.55 -7.48
C ALA A 29 -15.82 24.36 -6.18
N SER A 30 -17.07 24.60 -5.83
CA SER A 30 -17.44 25.16 -4.53
C SER A 30 -17.18 24.12 -3.44
N SER A 31 -16.26 24.47 -2.54
CA SER A 31 -16.37 24.31 -1.08
C SER A 31 -16.66 22.91 -0.50
N ILE A 32 -15.62 22.11 -0.25
CA ILE A 32 -15.49 21.35 1.02
C ILE A 32 -14.01 21.23 1.36
N ILE A 33 -13.46 22.22 2.05
CA ILE A 33 -12.72 22.08 3.32
C ILE A 33 -12.97 23.41 4.05
N GLN A 34 -13.56 23.35 5.24
CA GLN A 34 -13.81 24.50 6.08
C GLN A 34 -12.46 25.05 6.56
N ASP A 35 -11.97 26.10 5.92
CA ASP A 35 -10.96 26.98 6.49
C ASP A 35 -11.63 27.75 7.63
N GLU A 36 -11.40 27.27 8.85
CA GLU A 36 -11.67 28.05 10.06
C GLU A 36 -10.74 29.27 10.04
N TYR A 37 -11.27 30.39 9.56
CA TYR A 37 -10.60 31.68 9.54
C TYR A 37 -10.43 32.18 10.98
N VAL A 38 -9.29 31.87 11.61
CA VAL A 38 -8.94 32.47 12.90
C VAL A 38 -8.51 33.91 12.67
N ARG A 39 -9.38 34.85 13.04
CA ARG A 39 -9.10 36.30 13.04
C ARG A 39 -8.10 36.62 14.15
N CYS A 40 -6.83 36.76 13.82
CA CYS A 40 -5.87 37.41 14.72
C CYS A 40 -6.22 38.91 14.83
N ARG A 41 -7.03 39.27 15.82
CA ARG A 41 -7.06 40.65 16.31
C ARG A 41 -5.73 40.91 17.00
N ASN A 42 -4.94 41.87 16.49
CA ASN A 42 -4.24 42.84 17.33
C ASN A 42 -3.79 44.06 16.52
N ILE A 43 -4.42 45.19 16.87
CA ILE A 43 -3.94 46.58 16.95
C ILE A 43 -3.19 47.17 15.75
N ALA A 44 -3.87 48.07 15.04
CA ALA A 44 -3.32 48.92 13.98
C ALA A 44 -2.67 50.20 14.53
N PRO A 45 -1.72 50.81 13.80
CA PRO A 45 -1.67 52.26 13.67
C PRO A 45 -2.08 52.72 12.27
N ARG A 46 -2.79 53.85 12.25
CA ARG A 46 -3.26 54.59 11.08
C ARG A 46 -2.11 54.92 10.11
N SER A 47 -2.17 54.37 8.91
CA SER A 47 -1.75 55.07 7.69
C SER A 47 -2.28 54.34 6.46
N SER A 48 -2.84 55.12 5.55
CA SER A 48 -3.51 54.77 4.30
C SER A 48 -2.61 54.02 3.32
N ALA A 49 -2.69 52.69 3.35
CA ALA A 49 -2.49 51.81 2.20
C ALA A 49 -3.07 50.45 2.58
N THR A 50 -4.29 50.15 2.16
CA THR A 50 -4.84 48.80 2.26
C THR A 50 -4.14 47.91 1.23
N SER A 51 -2.85 47.64 1.44
CA SER A 51 -2.19 46.53 0.77
C SER A 51 -2.75 45.27 1.43
N ASN A 52 -3.63 44.59 0.69
CA ASN A 52 -4.04 43.24 1.02
C ASN A 52 -2.79 42.36 0.95
N ASN A 53 -2.04 42.30 2.05
CA ASN A 53 -0.92 41.40 2.22
C ASN A 53 -1.46 39.97 2.43
N PHE A 54 -2.04 39.41 1.36
CA PHE A 54 -2.25 37.97 1.28
C PHE A 54 -0.88 37.32 1.14
N ARG A 55 -0.21 37.04 2.26
CA ARG A 55 0.88 36.07 2.27
C ARG A 55 0.26 34.71 2.01
N LEU A 56 0.59 34.09 0.87
CA LEU A 56 0.36 32.66 0.67
C LEU A 56 1.00 31.95 1.87
N THR A 57 0.20 31.31 2.72
CA THR A 57 0.74 30.30 3.61
C THR A 57 1.21 29.16 2.72
N THR A 58 2.50 29.13 2.43
CA THR A 58 3.21 28.02 1.78
C THR A 58 3.17 26.70 2.61
N ALA A 59 2.31 26.63 3.63
CA ALA A 59 2.22 25.58 4.63
C ALA A 59 1.37 24.36 4.21
N THR A 60 0.75 24.39 3.03
CA THR A 60 0.14 23.22 2.38
C THR A 60 1.03 22.73 1.23
N ALA A 61 2.34 22.63 1.48
CA ALA A 61 3.27 22.04 0.54
C ALA A 61 3.15 20.50 0.55
N LYS A 62 2.91 19.90 -0.62
CA LYS A 62 3.10 18.45 -0.84
C LYS A 62 4.57 18.11 -0.61
N GLY A 63 4.88 16.88 -0.20
CA GLY A 63 6.27 16.45 0.04
C GLY A 63 6.73 16.71 1.48
N THR A 64 7.95 17.22 1.68
CA THR A 64 8.67 17.26 2.97
C THR A 64 7.86 17.82 4.13
N ALA A 65 7.22 18.98 3.95
CA ALA A 65 6.42 19.63 5.00
C ALA A 65 5.23 18.76 5.48
N SER A 66 4.64 17.97 4.58
CA SER A 66 3.53 17.07 4.90
C SER A 66 3.94 15.80 5.64
N PHE A 67 5.19 15.35 5.52
CA PHE A 67 5.66 14.10 6.14
C PHE A 67 5.78 14.20 7.66
N GLY A 68 6.14 15.37 8.19
CA GLY A 68 6.25 15.62 9.63
C GLY A 68 4.94 15.41 10.39
N LYS A 69 3.79 15.57 9.71
CA LYS A 69 2.45 15.41 10.30
C LYS A 69 1.93 13.96 10.31
N ARG A 70 2.70 12.96 9.83
CA ARG A 70 2.24 11.56 9.65
C ARG A 70 2.39 10.67 10.89
N HIS A 71 1.96 11.16 12.05
CA HIS A 71 2.00 10.39 13.31
C HIS A 71 0.87 9.36 13.43
N ASN A 72 -0.32 9.65 12.87
CA ASN A 72 -1.46 8.75 12.87
C ASN A 72 -1.22 7.52 11.99
N LYS A 73 -1.53 6.32 12.51
CA LYS A 73 -1.33 5.05 11.79
C LYS A 73 -2.68 4.48 11.37
N THR A 74 -2.84 4.24 10.08
CA THR A 74 -4.03 3.59 9.53
C THR A 74 -3.98 2.08 9.64
N HIS A 75 -2.76 1.51 9.59
CA HIS A 75 -2.53 0.06 9.56
C HIS A 75 -1.73 -0.48 10.77
N THR A 76 -2.25 -1.55 11.37
CA THR A 76 -1.64 -2.32 12.45
C THR A 76 -1.44 -3.78 12.07
N LEU A 77 -0.82 -4.57 12.96
CA LEU A 77 -0.58 -6.00 12.76
C LEU A 77 -1.91 -6.77 12.75
N CYS A 78 -2.10 -7.61 11.73
CA CYS A 78 -3.27 -8.48 11.63
C CYS A 78 -3.04 -9.80 12.34
N ARG A 79 -3.97 -10.21 13.22
CA ARG A 79 -3.93 -11.48 13.97
C ARG A 79 -3.80 -12.73 13.09
N ARG A 80 -4.45 -12.77 11.92
CA ARG A 80 -4.41 -13.94 11.02
C ARG A 80 -3.11 -14.08 10.25
N CYS A 81 -2.57 -12.98 9.71
CA CYS A 81 -1.45 -13.04 8.77
C CYS A 81 -0.13 -12.45 9.28
N GLY A 82 -0.11 -11.87 10.48
CA GLY A 82 1.10 -11.27 11.08
C GLY A 82 1.67 -10.06 10.35
N LYS A 83 0.97 -9.55 9.32
CA LYS A 83 1.42 -8.39 8.52
C LYS A 83 0.74 -7.12 9.00
N ARG A 84 1.45 -5.98 8.90
CA ARG A 84 0.90 -4.63 9.14
C ARG A 84 -0.04 -4.24 8.00
N SER A 85 -1.25 -4.76 8.03
CA SER A 85 -2.25 -4.57 6.97
C SER A 85 -3.67 -4.47 7.50
N PHE A 86 -3.87 -4.54 8.81
CA PHE A 86 -5.18 -4.37 9.43
C PHE A 86 -5.52 -2.89 9.50
N HIS A 87 -6.56 -2.46 8.80
CA HIS A 87 -7.01 -1.07 8.83
C HIS A 87 -7.85 -0.83 10.07
N ILE A 88 -7.48 0.15 10.91
CA ILE A 88 -8.14 0.38 12.21
C ILE A 88 -9.59 0.82 12.02
N GLN A 89 -9.83 1.92 11.30
CA GLN A 89 -11.18 2.47 11.13
C GLN A 89 -12.12 1.51 10.39
N LYS A 90 -11.68 0.96 9.25
CA LYS A 90 -12.46 0.02 8.44
C LYS A 90 -12.49 -1.40 9.01
N SER A 91 -11.82 -1.66 10.13
CA SER A 91 -11.71 -2.97 10.79
C SER A 91 -11.45 -4.14 9.84
N THR A 92 -10.66 -3.94 8.79
CA THR A 92 -10.48 -4.93 7.71
C THR A 92 -9.01 -5.04 7.30
N CYS A 93 -8.55 -6.28 7.07
CA CYS A 93 -7.18 -6.53 6.64
C CYS A 93 -7.04 -6.49 5.13
N ALA A 94 -6.25 -5.55 4.62
CA ALA A 94 -5.93 -5.42 3.20
C ALA A 94 -5.16 -6.62 2.65
N ASN A 95 -4.50 -7.44 3.47
CA ASN A 95 -3.75 -8.60 2.97
C ASN A 95 -4.59 -9.88 2.94
N CYS A 96 -5.20 -10.27 4.05
CA CYS A 96 -5.90 -11.56 4.20
C CYS A 96 -7.43 -11.45 4.24
N GLY A 97 -7.99 -10.25 4.37
CA GLY A 97 -9.44 -10.03 4.45
C GLY A 97 -10.06 -10.25 5.83
N TYR A 98 -9.28 -10.46 6.89
CA TYR A 98 -9.81 -10.51 8.27
C TYR A 98 -10.69 -9.28 8.56
N PRO A 99 -11.92 -9.40 9.10
CA PRO A 99 -12.52 -10.55 9.80
C PRO A 99 -13.16 -11.64 8.93
N ALA A 100 -13.25 -11.49 7.61
CA ALA A 100 -13.94 -12.45 6.74
C ALA A 100 -13.41 -13.88 6.95
N ALA A 101 -14.31 -14.87 6.92
CA ALA A 101 -13.95 -16.28 7.14
C ALA A 101 -12.94 -16.78 6.09
N LYS A 102 -13.21 -16.50 4.81
CA LYS A 102 -12.32 -16.88 3.71
C LYS A 102 -11.10 -15.96 3.63
N THR A 103 -9.94 -16.55 3.36
CA THR A 103 -8.74 -15.75 3.06
C THR A 103 -8.87 -15.12 1.68
N ARG A 104 -8.70 -13.79 1.64
CA ARG A 104 -8.77 -12.99 0.42
C ARG A 104 -7.69 -13.42 -0.59
N LYS A 105 -8.10 -13.77 -1.81
CA LYS A 105 -7.25 -14.13 -2.95
C LYS A 105 -7.81 -13.45 -4.20
N PHE A 106 -6.92 -13.06 -5.12
CA PHE A 106 -7.29 -12.49 -6.40
C PHE A 106 -6.61 -13.23 -7.54
N ASN A 107 -7.30 -13.32 -8.68
CA ASN A 107 -6.80 -14.07 -9.83
C ASN A 107 -5.79 -13.32 -10.68
N TRP A 108 -5.85 -11.99 -10.69
CA TRP A 108 -4.95 -11.12 -11.44
C TRP A 108 -3.52 -11.04 -10.88
N GLY A 109 -3.25 -11.59 -9.68
CA GLY A 109 -1.94 -11.50 -9.03
C GLY A 109 -1.32 -12.86 -8.72
N GLU A 110 -0.64 -13.48 -9.69
CA GLU A 110 -0.05 -14.81 -9.53
C GLU A 110 1.02 -14.87 -8.42
N LYS A 111 1.92 -13.90 -8.38
CA LYS A 111 2.94 -13.78 -7.31
C LYS A 111 2.31 -13.68 -5.92
N ALA A 112 1.14 -13.04 -5.81
CA ALA A 112 0.43 -12.91 -4.55
C ALA A 112 -0.20 -14.26 -4.12
N LYS A 113 -0.68 -15.06 -5.08
CA LYS A 113 -1.13 -16.44 -4.82
C LYS A 113 0.02 -17.29 -4.28
N ARG A 114 1.17 -17.36 -4.99
CA ARG A 114 2.33 -18.18 -4.63
C ARG A 114 2.88 -17.94 -3.22
N ARG A 115 2.77 -16.72 -2.70
CA ARG A 115 3.23 -16.37 -1.33
C ARG A 115 2.32 -16.90 -0.21
N LYS A 116 1.13 -17.42 -0.52
CA LYS A 116 0.09 -17.83 0.45
C LYS A 116 -0.47 -19.23 0.16
N THR A 117 0.11 -19.97 -0.77
CA THR A 117 -0.31 -21.33 -1.09
C THR A 117 0.13 -22.32 -0.01
N THR A 118 -0.51 -23.48 0.00
CA THR A 118 -0.08 -24.64 0.76
C THR A 118 1.39 -24.94 0.46
N GLY A 119 2.17 -25.35 1.47
CA GLY A 119 3.62 -25.55 1.32
C GLY A 119 4.49 -24.35 1.69
N SER A 120 3.95 -23.14 1.78
CA SER A 120 4.73 -21.95 2.16
C SER A 120 5.11 -21.89 3.65
N GLY A 121 4.41 -22.63 4.51
CA GLY A 121 4.64 -22.67 5.96
C GLY A 121 5.03 -24.05 6.47
N ARG A 122 5.11 -24.21 7.79
CA ARG A 122 5.64 -25.42 8.47
C ARG A 122 4.84 -26.72 8.24
N MET A 123 3.67 -26.66 7.61
CA MET A 123 2.82 -27.82 7.27
C MET A 123 2.75 -28.92 8.37
N ARG A 124 2.44 -28.54 9.62
CA ARG A 124 2.55 -29.45 10.78
C ARG A 124 1.83 -30.79 10.59
N SER A 125 0.64 -30.79 10.00
CA SER A 125 -0.11 -32.04 9.70
C SER A 125 0.30 -32.63 8.34
N LEU A 126 0.16 -31.85 7.26
CA LEU A 126 0.38 -32.32 5.89
C LEU A 126 1.77 -32.88 5.62
N ARG A 127 2.81 -32.44 6.36
CA ARG A 127 4.17 -32.96 6.23
C ARG A 127 4.25 -34.46 6.54
N ASP A 128 3.52 -34.92 7.54
CA ASP A 128 3.54 -36.33 7.97
C ASP A 128 2.57 -37.21 7.18
N VAL A 129 1.61 -36.63 6.46
CA VAL A 129 0.54 -37.37 5.79
C VAL A 129 1.09 -38.37 4.78
N HIS A 130 2.07 -37.99 3.96
CA HIS A 130 2.64 -38.90 2.96
C HIS A 130 3.31 -40.13 3.60
N ARG A 131 4.03 -39.94 4.70
CA ARG A 131 4.64 -41.04 5.47
C ARG A 131 3.57 -41.94 6.11
N ARG A 132 2.52 -41.34 6.69
CA ARG A 132 1.40 -42.09 7.28
C ARG A 132 0.62 -42.87 6.22
N PHE A 133 0.47 -42.32 5.02
CA PHE A 133 -0.20 -42.96 3.89
C PHE A 133 0.53 -44.25 3.47
N LEU A 134 1.86 -44.19 3.30
CA LEU A 134 2.68 -45.37 2.98
C LEU A 134 2.63 -46.44 4.09
N ASN A 135 2.39 -46.02 5.34
CA ASN A 135 2.25 -46.91 6.48
C ASN A 135 0.79 -47.37 6.71
N GLY A 136 -0.15 -47.03 5.83
CA GLY A 136 -1.55 -47.45 5.91
C GLY A 136 -2.36 -46.82 7.04
N PHE A 137 -1.98 -45.61 7.49
CA PHE A 137 -2.64 -44.87 8.59
C PHE A 137 -2.84 -45.69 9.88
N GLN A 138 -1.88 -46.58 10.19
CA GLN A 138 -1.91 -47.35 11.43
C GLN A 138 -2.01 -46.44 12.65
N THR A 139 -2.87 -46.84 13.59
CA THR A 139 -3.04 -46.22 14.90
C THR A 139 -2.57 -47.20 15.97
N GLY A 140 -1.97 -46.71 17.06
CA GLY A 140 -1.40 -47.55 18.10
C GLY A 140 0.05 -48.01 17.83
N THR A 141 0.48 -49.05 18.56
CA THR A 141 1.84 -49.60 18.50
C THR A 141 2.06 -50.35 17.18
N PRO A 142 3.21 -50.15 16.49
CA PRO A 142 3.46 -50.85 15.23
C PRO A 142 3.56 -52.37 15.47
N LYS A 143 3.09 -53.16 14.50
CA LYS A 143 3.20 -54.61 14.52
C LYS A 143 4.67 -55.04 14.72
N GLY A 144 4.95 -55.76 15.82
CA GLY A 144 6.29 -56.22 16.18
C GLY A 144 7.17 -55.22 16.94
N ALA A 145 6.63 -54.12 17.47
CA ALA A 145 7.40 -53.20 18.31
C ALA A 145 7.79 -53.84 19.65
N ARG A 146 9.06 -53.72 20.05
CA ARG A 146 9.58 -54.22 21.35
C ARG A 146 9.32 -53.27 22.53
N GLY A 147 8.18 -52.57 22.53
CA GLY A 147 7.79 -51.63 23.59
C GLY A 147 6.75 -52.23 24.54
N PRO A 148 6.58 -51.70 25.77
CA PRO A 148 5.55 -52.17 26.68
C PRO A 148 4.16 -51.99 26.06
N VAL A 149 3.38 -53.07 26.04
CA VAL A 149 1.95 -53.04 25.70
C VAL A 149 1.24 -52.23 26.78
N THR A 150 0.78 -51.03 26.42
CA THR A 150 -0.14 -50.26 27.25
C THR A 150 -1.56 -50.68 26.83
N ASN A 151 -2.28 -51.30 27.77
CA ASN A 151 -3.69 -51.69 27.63
C ASN A 151 -4.59 -50.47 27.49
#